data_AF-A0A521X0U0-F1
#
_entry.id   AF-A0A521X0U0-F1
#
_cell.length_a   1.000
_cell.length_b   1.000
_cell.length_c   1.000
_cell.angle_alpha   90.00
_cell.angle_beta   90.00
_cell.angle_gamma   90.00
#
_symmetry.space_group_name_H-M   'P 1'
#
loop_
_entity.id
_entity.type
_entity.pdbx_description
1 polymer ?
#
loop_
_entity_poly.entity_id
_entity_poly.type
_entity_poly.pdbx_seq_one_letter_code
_entity_poly.pdbx_strand_id
1 'polypeptide(L)'
;MAGNSIGKFFRITTFGESHGNAVGVLIDGVKPNLVFKVEEIQKELNRRRPGQSSVTTPRNETDQVQILSGVFEGKTLGTPICLLIWNKDQNSKAYDNIKELFRPGHAAYTYLSKYGIQDYRGGGRSSGRETAGRVAAGAVAKQLLAKRGIQIIAYTKQVGNIVANTTDYSFIEKNPVRCADPVAAKKMERKILTVKKEGDSLGGVVEAVIKNCPPGLGEPVFDKLEADLAKALLSIPATKGFEIGSGFAAARMKASEHNDEFYKDTSGKVRTKTNFAGGILGGISNGEDIIVRVAVKPPSSILKPQETVDIKGNKRTIKVEGRHDPCLCPRVVPVVESMIALVIADHLMRQSLTKHQTAISRLREEIDVVDDMLLLLLTQRLELVREVGKWKKQNKRNIHDKKRENDIFHKRLALAEESGLDESFIKSMYQLILDYGKIVQQSV
;
A
#
# COMPACT_ATOMS: atom_id res chain seq x y z
N MET A 1 -16.16 -19.87 -3.37
CA MET A 1 -16.73 -18.74 -2.59
C MET A 1 -16.83 -17.55 -3.52
N ALA A 2 -17.98 -16.90 -3.66
CA ALA A 2 -18.13 -15.77 -4.60
C ALA A 2 -17.42 -14.47 -4.16
N GLY A 3 -16.95 -14.38 -2.89
CA GLY A 3 -16.37 -13.18 -2.30
C GLY A 3 -14.89 -13.31 -1.90
N ASN A 4 -14.10 -14.11 -2.61
CA ASN A 4 -12.65 -14.23 -2.36
C ASN A 4 -11.79 -13.33 -3.26
N SER A 5 -12.42 -12.48 -4.08
CA SER A 5 -11.74 -11.54 -4.98
C SER A 5 -12.21 -10.11 -4.79
N ILE A 6 -11.32 -9.14 -5.04
CA ILE A 6 -11.62 -7.70 -5.04
C ILE A 6 -10.86 -7.02 -6.19
N GLY A 7 -11.45 -5.96 -6.76
CA GLY A 7 -10.93 -5.22 -7.93
C GLY A 7 -11.52 -5.69 -9.27
N LYS A 8 -11.43 -4.86 -10.30
CA LYS A 8 -11.89 -5.17 -11.67
C LYS A 8 -10.74 -5.40 -12.64
N PHE A 9 -9.78 -4.47 -12.69
CA PHE A 9 -8.58 -4.52 -13.52
C PHE A 9 -7.38 -4.95 -12.69
N PHE A 10 -7.07 -4.23 -11.60
CA PHE A 10 -6.14 -4.72 -10.59
C PHE A 10 -6.93 -5.61 -9.64
N ARG A 11 -7.06 -6.88 -10.00
CA ARG A 11 -7.88 -7.83 -9.26
C ARG A 11 -7.00 -8.76 -8.45
N ILE A 12 -7.35 -8.95 -7.19
CA ILE A 12 -6.69 -9.97 -6.35
C ILE A 12 -7.68 -11.06 -5.98
N THR A 13 -7.17 -12.27 -5.80
CA THR A 13 -7.92 -13.42 -5.28
C THR A 13 -7.11 -14.09 -4.19
N THR A 14 -7.59 -14.12 -2.95
CA THR A 14 -6.85 -14.74 -1.84
C THR A 14 -7.30 -16.18 -1.60
N PHE A 15 -6.40 -17.02 -1.09
CA PHE A 15 -6.68 -18.43 -0.77
C PHE A 15 -5.96 -18.90 0.51
N GLY A 16 -6.38 -20.05 1.02
CA GLY A 16 -5.82 -20.70 2.21
C GLY A 16 -6.47 -20.31 3.54
N GLU A 17 -6.27 -21.20 4.51
CA GLU A 17 -6.77 -21.15 5.87
C GLU A 17 -5.63 -20.95 6.87
N SER A 18 -5.96 -20.40 8.05
CA SER A 18 -4.94 -20.16 9.08
C SER A 18 -4.19 -21.40 9.59
N HIS A 19 -4.79 -22.58 9.51
CA HIS A 19 -4.20 -23.86 9.90
C HIS A 19 -4.15 -24.84 8.70
N GLY A 20 -4.20 -24.30 7.48
CA GLY A 20 -3.81 -25.04 6.27
C GLY A 20 -2.31 -24.96 6.05
N ASN A 21 -1.78 -25.60 4.99
CA ASN A 21 -0.33 -25.61 4.74
C ASN A 21 0.23 -24.21 4.40
N ALA A 22 -0.58 -23.38 3.73
CA ALA A 22 -0.18 -22.06 3.29
C ALA A 22 -1.39 -21.13 3.12
N VAL A 23 -1.11 -19.84 3.03
CA VAL A 23 -2.02 -18.81 2.51
C VAL A 23 -1.36 -18.14 1.31
N GLY A 24 -2.16 -17.49 0.46
CA GLY A 24 -1.60 -16.82 -0.71
C GLY A 24 -2.57 -15.91 -1.42
N VAL A 25 -2.10 -15.36 -2.53
CA VAL A 25 -2.84 -14.44 -3.37
C VAL A 25 -2.45 -14.61 -4.84
N LEU A 26 -3.46 -14.58 -5.70
CA LEU A 26 -3.32 -14.40 -7.14
C LEU A 26 -3.61 -12.93 -7.47
N ILE A 27 -2.79 -12.31 -8.31
CA ILE A 27 -2.92 -10.92 -8.74
C ILE A 27 -3.02 -10.88 -10.26
N ASP A 28 -4.12 -10.34 -10.77
CA ASP A 28 -4.38 -10.08 -12.19
C ASP A 28 -4.20 -8.59 -12.52
N GLY A 29 -3.89 -8.28 -13.78
CA GLY A 29 -3.90 -6.91 -14.33
C GLY A 29 -2.62 -6.10 -14.16
N VAL A 30 -1.56 -6.69 -13.59
CA VAL A 30 -0.24 -6.05 -13.55
C VAL A 30 0.38 -6.09 -14.95
N LYS A 31 0.59 -4.92 -15.56
CA LYS A 31 1.23 -4.79 -16.88
C LYS A 31 2.64 -5.39 -16.90
N PRO A 32 3.13 -5.91 -18.05
CA PRO A 32 4.50 -6.42 -18.16
C PRO A 32 5.55 -5.33 -17.91
N ASN A 33 6.78 -5.76 -17.63
CA ASN A 33 7.96 -4.90 -17.42
C ASN A 33 7.93 -3.98 -16.19
N LEU A 34 6.99 -4.16 -15.27
CA LEU A 34 7.15 -3.62 -13.92
C LEU A 34 8.35 -4.31 -13.24
N VAL A 35 9.36 -3.53 -12.83
CA VAL A 35 10.43 -3.98 -11.94
C VAL A 35 9.81 -4.48 -10.64
N PHE A 36 9.96 -5.77 -10.37
CA PHE A 36 9.31 -6.47 -9.28
C PHE A 36 10.29 -6.67 -8.13
N LYS A 37 10.18 -5.82 -7.10
CA LYS A 37 11.07 -5.87 -5.93
C LYS A 37 10.46 -6.74 -4.84
N VAL A 38 10.98 -7.94 -4.67
CA VAL A 38 10.49 -8.92 -3.69
C VAL A 38 10.74 -8.44 -2.26
N GLU A 39 11.82 -7.69 -2.06
CA GLU A 39 12.27 -7.16 -0.78
C GLU A 39 11.23 -6.17 -0.21
N GLU A 40 10.61 -5.37 -1.06
CA GLU A 40 9.54 -4.44 -0.67
C GLU A 40 8.27 -5.20 -0.23
N ILE A 41 7.97 -6.34 -0.86
CA ILE A 41 6.87 -7.21 -0.43
C ILE A 41 7.17 -7.81 0.94
N GLN A 42 8.39 -8.31 1.13
CA GLN A 42 8.80 -8.87 2.41
C GLN A 42 8.80 -7.82 3.52
N LYS A 43 9.20 -6.57 3.23
CA LYS A 43 9.14 -5.46 4.19
C LYS A 43 7.72 -5.20 4.69
N GLU A 44 6.73 -5.20 3.80
CA GLU A 44 5.32 -5.01 4.16
C GLU A 44 4.76 -6.21 4.95
N LEU A 45 5.10 -7.44 4.54
CA LEU A 45 4.74 -8.65 5.29
C LEU A 45 5.36 -8.65 6.69
N ASN A 46 6.61 -8.22 6.82
CA ASN A 46 7.27 -8.06 8.10
C ASN A 46 6.51 -7.06 8.97
N ARG A 47 6.09 -5.89 8.44
CA ARG A 47 5.27 -4.92 9.19
C ARG A 47 3.95 -5.53 9.71
N ARG A 48 3.32 -6.44 8.97
CA ARG A 48 2.07 -7.10 9.36
C ARG A 48 2.26 -8.20 10.42
N ARG A 49 3.43 -8.85 10.44
CA ARG A 49 3.72 -10.04 11.23
C ARG A 49 3.40 -9.82 12.73
N PRO A 50 2.85 -10.83 13.44
CA PRO A 50 2.79 -10.79 14.91
C PRO A 50 4.19 -10.78 15.55
N GLY A 51 4.25 -10.56 16.87
CA GLY A 51 5.45 -10.81 17.67
C GLY A 51 6.54 -9.75 17.56
N GLN A 52 6.23 -8.58 17.01
CA GLN A 52 7.18 -7.48 16.88
C GLN A 52 7.42 -6.72 18.19
N SER A 53 6.49 -6.83 19.14
CA SER A 53 6.51 -6.03 20.37
C SER A 53 5.63 -6.61 21.47
N SER A 54 5.79 -6.07 22.69
CA SER A 54 5.03 -6.44 23.90
C SER A 54 3.51 -6.23 23.78
N VAL A 55 3.06 -5.36 22.87
CA VAL A 55 1.65 -5.04 22.62
C VAL A 55 0.99 -5.94 21.56
N THR A 56 1.74 -6.87 20.98
CA THR A 56 1.22 -7.88 20.02
C THR A 56 1.37 -9.30 20.56
N THR A 57 0.67 -10.26 19.96
CA THR A 57 0.84 -11.69 20.23
C THR A 57 2.25 -12.13 19.86
N PRO A 58 2.96 -12.94 20.67
CA PRO A 58 4.36 -13.32 20.44
C PRO A 58 4.51 -14.55 19.52
N ARG A 59 3.60 -14.77 18.57
CA ARG A 59 3.76 -15.79 17.52
C ARG A 59 4.87 -15.38 16.56
N ASN A 60 5.66 -16.34 16.07
CA ASN A 60 6.81 -16.06 15.21
C ASN A 60 6.67 -16.70 13.82
N GLU A 61 5.69 -16.23 13.05
CA GLU A 61 5.49 -16.66 11.65
C GLU A 61 6.43 -15.90 10.71
N THR A 62 7.41 -16.54 10.06
CA THR A 62 8.39 -15.78 9.24
C THR A 62 7.78 -14.98 8.10
N ASP A 63 6.56 -15.30 7.66
CA ASP A 63 5.83 -14.66 6.56
C ASP A 63 6.68 -14.52 5.29
N GLN A 64 7.44 -15.56 4.97
CA GLN A 64 8.30 -15.55 3.80
C GLN A 64 7.46 -15.74 2.55
N VAL A 65 7.54 -14.77 1.63
CA VAL A 65 6.85 -14.84 0.34
C VAL A 65 7.62 -15.70 -0.65
N GLN A 66 6.91 -16.58 -1.34
CA GLN A 66 7.38 -17.35 -2.48
C GLN A 66 6.58 -16.94 -3.72
N ILE A 67 7.26 -16.68 -4.83
CA ILE A 67 6.65 -16.33 -6.11
C ILE A 67 6.52 -17.60 -6.93
N LEU A 68 5.32 -17.91 -7.39
CA LEU A 68 5.04 -19.11 -8.18
C LEU A 68 4.84 -18.82 -9.67
N SER A 69 4.41 -17.61 -10.04
CA SER A 69 4.14 -17.24 -11.43
C SER A 69 4.21 -15.73 -11.67
N GLY A 70 4.18 -15.32 -12.93
CA GLY A 70 3.95 -13.93 -13.35
C GLY A 70 5.17 -13.00 -13.28
N VAL A 71 6.32 -13.51 -12.83
CA VAL A 71 7.58 -12.77 -12.73
C VAL A 71 8.70 -13.59 -13.35
N PHE A 72 9.54 -12.96 -14.16
CA PHE A 72 10.74 -13.53 -14.76
C PHE A 72 11.85 -12.47 -14.73
N GLU A 73 13.06 -12.85 -14.32
CA GLU A 73 14.23 -11.94 -14.23
C GLU A 73 13.94 -10.61 -13.50
N GLY A 74 13.19 -10.67 -12.40
CA GLY A 74 12.85 -9.49 -11.60
C GLY A 74 11.86 -8.53 -12.27
N LYS A 75 11.18 -8.96 -13.34
CA LYS A 75 10.15 -8.18 -14.03
C LYS A 75 8.85 -8.95 -14.15
N THR A 76 7.74 -8.24 -14.10
CA THR A 76 6.41 -8.82 -14.34
C THR A 76 6.21 -9.16 -15.82
N LEU A 77 5.48 -10.25 -16.07
CA LEU A 77 5.23 -10.78 -17.42
C LEU A 77 3.92 -10.27 -18.05
N GLY A 78 3.06 -9.58 -17.30
CA GLY A 78 1.69 -9.28 -17.74
C GLY A 78 0.68 -10.38 -17.42
N THR A 79 1.16 -11.59 -17.16
CA THR A 79 0.35 -12.75 -16.74
C THR A 79 0.10 -12.74 -15.23
N PRO A 80 -0.87 -13.53 -14.72
CA PRO A 80 -1.19 -13.57 -13.29
C PRO A 80 0.01 -13.87 -12.39
N ILE A 81 0.17 -13.08 -11.33
CA ILE A 81 1.22 -13.24 -10.31
C ILE A 81 0.66 -14.02 -9.14
N CYS A 82 1.22 -15.19 -8.86
CA CYS A 82 0.84 -16.02 -7.72
C CYS A 82 1.90 -15.93 -6.62
N LEU A 83 1.48 -15.50 -5.44
CA LEU A 83 2.32 -15.38 -4.24
C LEU A 83 1.82 -16.34 -3.16
N LEU A 84 2.74 -17.14 -2.62
CA LEU A 84 2.49 -18.15 -1.59
C LEU A 84 3.26 -17.82 -0.30
N ILE A 85 2.63 -18.04 0.85
CA ILE A 85 3.24 -17.87 2.17
C ILE A 85 2.92 -19.10 3.01
N TRP A 86 3.95 -19.86 3.36
CA TRP A 86 3.83 -21.07 4.18
C TRP A 86 3.49 -20.74 5.64
N ASN A 87 2.64 -21.56 6.26
CA ASN A 87 2.31 -21.47 7.68
C ASN A 87 3.27 -22.39 8.46
N LYS A 88 4.10 -21.84 9.36
CA LYS A 88 5.14 -22.62 10.08
C LYS A 88 4.83 -22.88 11.55
N ASP A 89 4.00 -22.06 12.20
CA ASP A 89 3.77 -22.10 13.65
C ASP A 89 2.31 -22.50 13.97
N GLN A 90 1.93 -23.71 13.56
CA GLN A 90 0.59 -24.25 13.78
C GLN A 90 0.56 -25.13 15.04
N ASN A 91 0.00 -24.62 16.13
CA ASN A 91 -0.33 -25.42 17.30
C ASN A 91 -1.84 -25.62 17.42
N SER A 92 -2.35 -26.66 16.76
CA SER A 92 -3.78 -27.01 16.78
C SER A 92 -4.27 -27.44 18.16
N LYS A 93 -3.40 -27.99 19.02
CA LYS A 93 -3.76 -28.53 20.34
C LYS A 93 -4.34 -27.46 21.29
N ALA A 94 -3.96 -26.20 21.09
CA ALA A 94 -4.49 -25.08 21.87
C ALA A 94 -6.01 -24.84 21.67
N TYR A 95 -6.62 -25.46 20.64
CA TYR A 95 -8.02 -25.28 20.29
C TYR A 95 -8.90 -26.51 20.58
N ASP A 96 -8.32 -27.65 20.98
CA ASP A 96 -9.06 -28.90 21.17
C ASP A 96 -10.13 -28.78 22.26
N ASN A 97 -9.81 -28.06 23.34
CA ASN A 97 -10.69 -27.85 24.49
C ASN A 97 -11.92 -26.97 24.18
N ILE A 98 -11.92 -26.28 23.05
CA ILE A 98 -12.98 -25.33 22.66
C ILE A 98 -13.56 -25.64 21.28
N LYS A 99 -13.27 -26.82 20.72
CA LYS A 99 -13.70 -27.23 19.36
C LYS A 99 -15.22 -27.28 19.19
N GLU A 100 -15.94 -27.59 20.27
CA GLU A 100 -17.41 -27.69 20.29
C GLU A 100 -18.11 -26.42 20.76
N LEU A 101 -17.35 -25.35 21.03
CA LEU A 101 -17.90 -24.10 21.59
C LEU A 101 -17.89 -22.99 20.55
N PHE A 102 -18.98 -22.22 20.50
CA PHE A 102 -18.94 -20.96 19.77
C PHE A 102 -18.19 -19.92 20.58
N ARG A 103 -17.11 -19.36 20.05
CA ARG A 103 -16.39 -18.28 20.74
C ARG A 103 -17.12 -16.95 20.52
N PRO A 104 -17.51 -16.23 21.57
CA PRO A 104 -18.14 -14.91 21.43
C PRO A 104 -17.28 -13.99 20.55
N GLY A 105 -17.94 -13.31 19.60
CA GLY A 105 -17.28 -12.41 18.66
C GLY A 105 -16.45 -13.06 17.54
N HIS A 106 -16.40 -14.39 17.43
CA HIS A 106 -15.77 -15.11 16.31
C HIS A 106 -16.81 -15.63 15.32
N ALA A 107 -16.33 -16.09 14.16
CA ALA A 107 -17.17 -16.51 13.04
C ALA A 107 -17.62 -17.98 13.10
N ALA A 108 -17.39 -18.67 14.21
CA ALA A 108 -17.61 -20.11 14.33
C ALA A 108 -19.06 -20.52 13.97
N TYR A 109 -20.01 -19.98 14.72
CA TYR A 109 -21.44 -20.18 14.49
C TYR A 109 -21.86 -19.81 13.06
N THR A 110 -21.47 -18.62 12.59
CA THR A 110 -21.90 -18.14 11.26
C THR A 110 -21.31 -18.96 10.11
N TYR A 111 -20.10 -19.52 10.26
CA TYR A 111 -19.52 -20.43 9.27
C TYR A 111 -20.24 -21.77 9.27
N LEU A 112 -20.53 -22.34 10.44
CA LEU A 112 -21.29 -23.58 10.55
C LEU A 112 -22.70 -23.41 9.97
N SER A 113 -23.40 -22.32 10.28
CA SER A 113 -24.73 -22.03 9.71
C SER A 113 -24.69 -21.81 8.20
N LYS A 114 -23.64 -21.18 7.67
CA LYS A 114 -23.53 -20.87 6.23
C LYS A 114 -23.10 -22.07 5.38
N TYR A 115 -22.19 -22.88 5.89
CA TYR A 115 -21.51 -23.92 5.11
C TYR A 115 -21.74 -25.35 5.62
N GLY A 116 -22.39 -25.54 6.77
CA GLY A 116 -22.56 -26.85 7.41
C GLY A 116 -21.26 -27.41 8.01
N ILE A 117 -20.13 -26.72 7.87
CA ILE A 117 -18.82 -27.12 8.37
C ILE A 117 -18.01 -25.90 8.81
N GLN A 118 -17.14 -26.11 9.79
CA GLN A 118 -16.21 -25.10 10.26
C GLN A 118 -14.86 -25.74 10.61
N ASP A 119 -13.77 -25.14 10.12
CA ASP A 119 -12.45 -25.45 10.66
C ASP A 119 -12.30 -24.82 12.06
N TYR A 120 -12.35 -25.67 13.08
CA TYR A 120 -12.23 -25.26 14.48
C TYR A 120 -10.79 -24.90 14.86
N ARG A 121 -9.79 -25.28 14.06
CA ARG A 121 -8.38 -25.00 14.31
C ARG A 121 -8.14 -23.51 14.04
N GLY A 122 -8.13 -22.73 15.13
CA GLY A 122 -8.03 -21.28 15.06
C GLY A 122 -9.24 -20.62 14.41
N GLY A 123 -9.03 -19.87 13.33
CA GLY A 123 -10.09 -19.08 12.67
C GLY A 123 -10.44 -19.55 11.26
N GLY A 124 -9.85 -20.66 10.79
CA GLY A 124 -9.98 -21.12 9.40
C GLY A 124 -9.73 -19.98 8.41
N ARG A 125 -10.67 -19.79 7.48
CA ARG A 125 -10.68 -18.74 6.46
C ARG A 125 -10.99 -17.33 7.00
N SER A 126 -11.72 -17.22 8.11
CA SER A 126 -12.08 -15.94 8.75
C SER A 126 -10.93 -15.28 9.52
N SER A 127 -9.82 -16.01 9.70
CA SER A 127 -8.67 -15.56 10.47
C SER A 127 -7.95 -14.39 9.80
N GLY A 128 -7.40 -13.49 10.62
CA GLY A 128 -6.46 -12.45 10.17
C GLY A 128 -5.17 -12.99 9.53
N ARG A 129 -4.96 -14.31 9.46
CA ARG A 129 -3.88 -14.89 8.64
C ARG A 129 -4.07 -14.60 7.15
N GLU A 130 -5.31 -14.58 6.68
CA GLU A 130 -5.65 -14.30 5.27
C GLU A 130 -5.15 -12.93 4.80
N THR A 131 -5.03 -11.96 5.71
CA THR A 131 -4.53 -10.61 5.36
C THR A 131 -3.06 -10.60 4.93
N ALA A 132 -2.30 -11.69 5.13
CA ALA A 132 -0.96 -11.82 4.57
C ALA A 132 -0.99 -11.75 3.03
N GLY A 133 -1.96 -12.41 2.39
CA GLY A 133 -2.15 -12.32 0.93
C GLY A 133 -2.54 -10.91 0.49
N ARG A 134 -3.39 -10.23 1.26
CA ARG A 134 -3.77 -8.83 0.99
C ARG A 134 -2.57 -7.88 1.07
N VAL A 135 -1.72 -8.04 2.08
CA VAL A 135 -0.51 -7.22 2.26
C VAL A 135 0.51 -7.50 1.16
N ALA A 136 0.70 -8.77 0.79
CA ALA A 136 1.59 -9.13 -0.32
C ALA A 136 1.15 -8.46 -1.63
N ALA A 137 -0.15 -8.52 -1.96
CA ALA A 137 -0.66 -7.86 -3.16
C ALA A 137 -0.68 -6.33 -3.04
N GLY A 138 -0.97 -5.80 -1.86
CA GLY A 138 -0.89 -4.36 -1.58
C GLY A 138 0.51 -3.81 -1.77
N ALA A 139 1.56 -4.58 -1.45
CA ALA A 139 2.95 -4.19 -1.72
C ALA A 139 3.23 -4.09 -3.23
N VAL A 140 2.69 -5.00 -4.05
CA VAL A 140 2.77 -4.90 -5.51
C VAL A 140 2.03 -3.66 -6.02
N ALA A 141 0.83 -3.39 -5.50
CA ALA A 141 0.08 -2.17 -5.84
C ALA A 141 0.84 -0.90 -5.42
N LYS A 142 1.45 -0.86 -4.22
CA LYS A 142 2.28 0.27 -3.77
C LYS A 142 3.47 0.53 -4.70
N GLN A 143 4.11 -0.51 -5.25
CA GLN A 143 5.18 -0.33 -6.24
C GLN A 143 4.67 0.36 -7.52
N LEU A 144 3.44 0.08 -7.96
CA LEU A 144 2.81 0.78 -9.08
C LEU A 144 2.48 2.24 -8.75
N LEU A 145 1.89 2.46 -7.56
CA LEU A 145 1.47 3.79 -7.10
C LEU A 145 2.64 4.73 -6.85
N ALA A 146 3.77 4.21 -6.35
CA ALA A 146 4.98 4.97 -6.10
C ALA A 146 5.53 5.65 -7.37
N LYS A 147 5.40 5.00 -8.54
CA LYS A 147 5.78 5.59 -9.84
C LYS A 147 4.95 6.82 -10.21
N ARG A 148 3.76 6.98 -9.62
CA ARG A 148 2.88 8.14 -9.80
C ARG A 148 2.96 9.14 -8.64
N GLY A 149 3.92 8.97 -7.72
CA GLY A 149 4.08 9.83 -6.55
C GLY A 149 2.97 9.72 -5.50
N ILE A 150 2.05 8.75 -5.64
CA ILE A 150 0.97 8.53 -4.68
C ILE A 150 1.53 7.85 -3.44
N GLN A 151 1.26 8.43 -2.27
CA GLN A 151 1.71 7.92 -0.99
C GLN A 151 0.51 7.52 -0.14
N ILE A 152 0.61 6.38 0.55
CA ILE A 152 -0.43 5.88 1.44
C ILE A 152 0.21 5.69 2.81
N ILE A 153 -0.30 6.41 3.81
CA ILE A 153 0.22 6.43 5.17
C ILE A 153 -0.92 6.06 6.10
N ALA A 154 -0.76 5.06 6.95
CA ALA A 154 -1.73 4.77 8.00
C ALA A 154 -1.09 4.68 9.37
N TYR A 155 -1.88 4.95 10.41
CA TYR A 155 -1.45 4.89 11.80
C TYR A 155 -2.63 4.67 12.74
N THR A 156 -2.32 4.18 13.94
CA THR A 156 -3.29 4.07 15.03
C THR A 156 -3.64 5.47 15.53
N LYS A 157 -4.87 5.92 15.25
CA LYS A 157 -5.41 7.22 15.68
C LYS A 157 -5.96 7.17 17.10
N GLN A 158 -6.53 6.03 17.49
CA GLN A 158 -7.19 5.86 18.79
C GLN A 158 -7.02 4.44 19.33
N VAL A 159 -6.85 4.31 20.64
CA VAL A 159 -6.99 3.05 21.39
C VAL A 159 -7.82 3.31 22.64
N GLY A 160 -8.93 2.58 22.79
CA GLY A 160 -9.89 2.85 23.85
C GLY A 160 -10.36 4.31 23.82
N ASN A 161 -10.18 5.03 24.93
CA ASN A 161 -10.52 6.45 25.05
C ASN A 161 -9.35 7.42 24.77
N ILE A 162 -8.19 6.91 24.34
CA ILE A 162 -7.00 7.74 24.08
C ILE A 162 -6.95 8.03 22.59
N VAL A 163 -7.08 9.31 22.22
CA VAL A 163 -7.06 9.79 20.83
C VAL A 163 -5.77 10.60 20.60
N ALA A 164 -5.12 10.35 19.47
CA ALA A 164 -3.97 11.14 19.02
C ALA A 164 -4.41 12.52 18.51
N ASN A 165 -3.76 13.58 18.97
CA ASN A 165 -4.13 14.96 18.65
C ASN A 165 -3.11 15.64 17.71
N THR A 166 -1.88 15.14 17.68
CA THR A 166 -0.84 15.59 16.75
C THR A 166 -0.44 14.47 15.79
N THR A 167 0.26 14.81 14.71
CA THR A 167 0.65 13.84 13.69
C THR A 167 2.09 14.10 13.23
N ASP A 168 3.00 13.19 13.59
CA ASP A 168 4.35 13.05 13.05
C ASP A 168 4.49 11.68 12.37
N TYR A 169 4.42 11.66 11.04
CA TYR A 169 4.52 10.44 10.26
C TYR A 169 5.87 9.72 10.42
N SER A 170 6.94 10.44 10.75
CA SER A 170 8.26 9.84 10.97
C SER A 170 8.33 9.00 12.26
N PHE A 171 7.33 9.13 13.13
CA PHE A 171 7.27 8.44 14.42
C PHE A 171 6.49 7.13 14.38
N ILE A 172 5.70 6.87 13.33
CA ILE A 172 4.77 5.71 13.23
C ILE A 172 5.50 4.39 13.49
N GLU A 173 6.59 4.11 12.78
CA GLU A 173 7.32 2.83 12.93
C GLU A 173 8.30 2.83 14.12
N LYS A 174 8.42 3.93 14.86
CA LYS A 174 9.33 4.06 16.02
C LYS A 174 8.67 3.65 17.35
N ASN A 175 7.40 3.25 17.32
CA ASN A 175 6.67 2.87 18.53
C ASN A 175 5.78 1.63 18.29
N PRO A 176 5.54 0.82 19.33
CA PRO A 176 4.91 -0.48 19.17
C PRO A 176 3.41 -0.40 18.85
N VAL A 177 2.77 0.74 19.07
CA VAL A 177 1.35 0.95 18.78
C VAL A 177 1.09 1.57 17.40
N ARG A 178 2.14 1.92 16.65
CA ARG A 178 2.08 2.61 15.35
C ARG A 178 1.23 3.88 15.37
N CYS A 179 1.33 4.66 16.43
CA CYS A 179 0.68 5.96 16.53
C CYS A 179 1.61 7.06 16.02
N ALA A 180 1.07 8.07 15.33
CA ALA A 180 1.83 9.21 14.83
C ALA A 180 2.02 10.32 15.89
N ASP A 181 1.40 10.20 17.07
CA ASP A 181 1.51 11.16 18.17
C ASP A 181 2.39 10.57 19.28
N PRO A 182 3.61 11.10 19.54
CA PRO A 182 4.50 10.56 20.57
C PRO A 182 3.92 10.55 21.99
N VAL A 183 3.06 11.51 22.33
CA VAL A 183 2.45 11.61 23.65
C VAL A 183 1.33 10.60 23.78
N ALA A 184 0.45 10.52 22.77
CA ALA A 184 -0.65 9.55 22.76
C ALA A 184 -0.12 8.12 22.67
N ALA A 185 0.94 7.86 21.88
CA ALA A 185 1.56 6.55 21.74
C ALA A 185 1.95 5.94 23.10
N LYS A 186 2.64 6.70 23.96
CA LYS A 186 3.02 6.27 25.30
C LYS A 186 1.80 5.96 26.18
N LYS A 187 0.76 6.78 26.10
CA LYS A 187 -0.49 6.58 26.86
C LYS A 187 -1.23 5.33 26.37
N MET A 188 -1.35 5.15 25.05
CA MET A 188 -1.97 3.99 24.41
C MET A 188 -1.25 2.70 24.80
N GLU A 189 0.09 2.67 24.70
CA GLU A 189 0.90 1.51 25.08
C GLU A 189 0.67 1.10 26.54
N ARG A 190 0.75 2.06 27.48
CA ARG A 190 0.47 1.80 28.90
C ARG A 190 -0.92 1.22 29.10
N LYS A 191 -1.94 1.81 28.46
CA LYS A 191 -3.33 1.36 28.59
C LYS A 191 -3.53 -0.05 28.03
N ILE A 192 -2.91 -0.38 26.89
CA ILE A 192 -2.93 -1.73 26.31
C ILE A 192 -2.29 -2.73 27.28
N LEU A 193 -1.13 -2.41 27.85
CA LEU A 193 -0.44 -3.30 28.79
C LEU A 193 -1.23 -3.50 30.09
N THR A 194 -1.89 -2.46 30.60
CA THR A 194 -2.78 -2.58 31.76
C THR A 194 -3.95 -3.52 31.46
N VAL A 195 -4.67 -3.29 30.36
CA VAL A 195 -5.84 -4.14 30.00
C VAL A 195 -5.43 -5.57 29.66
N LYS A 196 -4.24 -5.77 29.10
CA LYS A 196 -3.64 -7.10 28.90
C LYS A 196 -3.43 -7.84 30.23
N LYS A 197 -2.95 -7.16 31.27
CA LYS A 197 -2.75 -7.75 32.62
C LYS A 197 -4.09 -8.10 33.28
N GLU A 198 -5.15 -7.34 32.99
CA GLU A 198 -6.52 -7.64 33.41
C GLU A 198 -7.16 -8.80 32.64
N GLY A 199 -6.45 -9.38 31.66
CA GLY A 199 -6.93 -10.49 30.85
C GLY A 199 -7.99 -10.09 29.83
N ASP A 200 -8.02 -8.83 29.41
CA ASP A 200 -9.01 -8.26 28.50
C ASP A 200 -8.33 -7.57 27.27
N SER A 201 -9.11 -6.88 26.44
CA SER A 201 -8.63 -6.25 25.22
C SER A 201 -9.26 -4.88 24.92
N LEU A 202 -8.67 -4.16 23.96
CA LEU A 202 -9.14 -2.85 23.51
C LEU A 202 -9.30 -2.80 21.99
N GLY A 203 -10.35 -2.10 21.57
CA GLY A 203 -10.53 -1.64 20.19
C GLY A 203 -9.87 -0.28 19.97
N GLY A 204 -10.09 0.28 18.79
CA GLY A 204 -9.56 1.58 18.43
C GLY A 204 -9.89 1.99 17.01
N VAL A 205 -9.18 3.01 16.52
CA VAL A 205 -9.35 3.56 15.17
C VAL A 205 -8.00 3.63 14.49
N VAL A 206 -7.94 3.20 13.24
CA VAL A 206 -6.81 3.43 12.33
C VAL A 206 -7.22 4.52 11.34
N GLU A 207 -6.40 5.56 11.21
CA GLU A 207 -6.57 6.60 10.21
C GLU A 207 -5.55 6.38 9.09
N ALA A 208 -5.97 6.62 7.85
CA ALA A 208 -5.10 6.57 6.70
C ALA A 208 -5.28 7.82 5.84
N VAL A 209 -4.17 8.28 5.27
CA VAL A 209 -4.09 9.45 4.39
C VAL A 209 -3.45 9.01 3.08
N ILE A 210 -4.15 9.26 1.97
CA ILE A 210 -3.62 9.08 0.61
C ILE A 210 -3.23 10.46 0.09
N LYS A 211 -1.94 10.67 -0.11
CA LYS A 211 -1.39 11.92 -0.64
C LYS A 211 -1.14 11.83 -2.13
N ASN A 212 -1.19 12.98 -2.78
CA ASN A 212 -0.95 13.14 -4.22
C ASN A 212 -1.88 12.27 -5.09
N CYS A 213 -3.07 11.94 -4.60
CA CYS A 213 -4.08 11.28 -5.41
C CYS A 213 -4.55 12.28 -6.48
N PRO A 214 -4.50 11.94 -7.78
CA PRO A 214 -4.96 12.86 -8.81
C PRO A 214 -6.47 13.11 -8.66
N PRO A 215 -6.99 14.30 -9.01
CA PRO A 215 -8.42 14.50 -9.15
C PRO A 215 -8.98 13.63 -10.28
N GLY A 216 -10.25 13.24 -10.19
CA GLY A 216 -10.93 12.47 -11.23
C GLY A 216 -10.85 10.95 -11.10
N LEU A 217 -10.43 10.43 -9.94
CA LEU A 217 -10.38 8.99 -9.66
C LEU A 217 -11.68 8.53 -8.98
N GLY A 218 -12.37 7.54 -9.55
CA GLY A 218 -13.63 7.00 -9.02
C GLY A 218 -14.75 7.02 -10.04
N GLU A 219 -15.93 6.54 -9.65
CA GLU A 219 -17.13 6.52 -10.50
C GLU A 219 -18.32 7.19 -9.79
N PRO A 220 -19.32 7.72 -10.51
CA PRO A 220 -20.40 8.49 -9.87
C PRO A 220 -21.51 7.66 -9.21
N VAL A 221 -21.66 6.35 -9.52
CA VAL A 221 -22.84 5.54 -9.11
C VAL A 221 -22.49 4.36 -8.21
N PHE A 222 -22.17 3.18 -8.77
CA PHE A 222 -21.99 1.94 -8.00
C PHE A 222 -20.55 1.65 -7.59
N ASP A 223 -19.60 2.28 -8.27
CA ASP A 223 -18.16 2.12 -8.05
C ASP A 223 -17.54 3.42 -7.52
N LYS A 224 -18.30 4.17 -6.69
CA LYS A 224 -17.78 5.35 -5.99
C LYS A 224 -16.51 5.01 -5.25
N LEU A 225 -15.51 5.88 -5.32
CA LEU A 225 -14.21 5.62 -4.73
C LEU A 225 -14.31 5.37 -3.23
N GLU A 226 -15.09 6.18 -2.50
CA GLU A 226 -15.35 6.01 -1.08
C GLU A 226 -16.12 4.72 -0.76
N ALA A 227 -17.00 4.26 -1.66
CA ALA A 227 -17.74 3.01 -1.48
C ALA A 227 -16.84 1.78 -1.66
N ASP A 228 -15.95 1.80 -2.66
CA ASP A 228 -14.96 0.73 -2.87
C ASP A 228 -13.90 0.73 -1.76
N LEU A 229 -13.46 1.90 -1.28
CA LEU A 229 -12.61 2.02 -0.10
C LEU A 229 -13.31 1.47 1.14
N ALA A 230 -14.58 1.81 1.37
CA ALA A 230 -15.36 1.28 2.48
C ALA A 230 -15.48 -0.25 2.41
N LYS A 231 -15.82 -0.81 1.25
CA LYS A 231 -15.89 -2.26 1.03
C LYS A 231 -14.55 -2.93 1.32
N ALA A 232 -13.46 -2.37 0.80
CA ALA A 232 -12.11 -2.90 1.00
C ALA A 232 -11.72 -2.88 2.49
N LEU A 233 -11.94 -1.77 3.18
CA LEU A 233 -11.55 -1.61 4.59
C LEU A 233 -12.47 -2.36 5.55
N LEU A 234 -13.79 -2.37 5.32
CA LEU A 234 -14.75 -3.12 6.13
C LEU A 234 -14.63 -4.65 5.95
N SER A 235 -14.00 -5.10 4.87
CA SER A 235 -13.69 -6.52 4.66
C SER A 235 -12.50 -7.03 5.50
N ILE A 236 -11.78 -6.15 6.19
CA ILE A 236 -10.67 -6.53 7.08
C ILE A 236 -11.27 -7.17 8.34
N PRO A 237 -10.73 -8.30 8.83
CA PRO A 237 -11.23 -8.89 10.07
C PRO A 237 -11.23 -7.90 11.24
N ALA A 238 -12.29 -7.95 12.06
CA ALA A 238 -12.53 -7.09 13.22
C ALA A 238 -12.85 -5.60 12.94
N THR A 239 -12.97 -5.16 11.69
CA THR A 239 -13.47 -3.80 11.41
C THR A 239 -14.99 -3.69 11.58
N LYS A 240 -15.47 -2.53 12.05
CA LYS A 240 -16.88 -2.28 12.37
C LYS A 240 -17.42 -0.92 11.93
N GLY A 241 -16.57 -0.02 11.47
CA GLY A 241 -16.99 1.30 10.99
C GLY A 241 -15.99 1.85 10.00
N PHE A 242 -16.47 2.70 9.10
CA PHE A 242 -15.69 3.41 8.10
C PHE A 242 -16.16 4.86 8.07
N GLU A 243 -15.20 5.78 8.02
CA GLU A 243 -15.44 7.21 7.83
C GLU A 243 -14.52 7.74 6.75
N ILE A 244 -14.99 8.79 6.06
CA ILE A 244 -14.21 9.60 5.13
C ILE A 244 -14.29 11.07 5.55
N GLY A 245 -13.16 11.79 5.51
CA GLY A 245 -13.09 13.21 5.85
C GLY A 245 -13.56 13.49 7.28
N SER A 246 -14.57 14.34 7.42
CA SER A 246 -15.22 14.63 8.71
C SER A 246 -16.11 13.49 9.23
N GLY A 247 -16.43 12.48 8.41
CA GLY A 247 -17.09 11.26 8.84
C GLY A 247 -18.44 11.52 9.51
N PHE A 248 -18.69 10.86 10.64
CA PHE A 248 -19.93 11.05 11.41
C PHE A 248 -20.03 12.45 12.03
N ALA A 249 -18.95 13.23 12.13
CA ALA A 249 -19.02 14.61 12.62
C ALA A 249 -19.80 15.51 11.64
N ALA A 250 -19.80 15.20 10.33
CA ALA A 250 -20.55 15.93 9.32
C ALA A 250 -22.06 16.01 9.64
N ALA A 251 -22.62 14.96 10.24
CA ALA A 251 -24.05 14.88 10.57
C ALA A 251 -24.52 15.92 11.60
N ARG A 252 -23.59 16.62 12.25
CA ARG A 252 -23.87 17.66 13.26
C ARG A 252 -23.57 19.07 12.75
N MET A 253 -23.09 19.21 11.51
CA MET A 253 -22.64 20.48 10.94
C MET A 253 -23.72 21.08 10.03
N LYS A 254 -23.74 22.40 9.90
CA LYS A 254 -24.48 23.08 8.83
C LYS A 254 -23.67 23.03 7.53
N ALA A 255 -24.36 23.10 6.39
CA ALA A 255 -23.69 23.17 5.09
C ALA A 255 -22.70 24.35 4.99
N SER A 256 -23.05 25.51 5.58
CA SER A 256 -22.16 26.69 5.64
C SER A 256 -20.87 26.47 6.43
N GLU A 257 -20.81 25.44 7.28
CA GLU A 257 -19.64 25.08 8.09
C GLU A 257 -18.86 23.91 7.48
N HIS A 258 -19.54 23.05 6.72
CA HIS A 258 -18.99 21.81 6.15
C HIS A 258 -18.49 21.95 4.72
N ASN A 259 -19.12 22.83 3.92
CA ASN A 259 -18.78 22.96 2.50
C ASN A 259 -17.31 23.40 2.32
N ASP A 260 -16.56 22.59 1.59
CA ASP A 260 -15.18 22.87 1.23
C ASP A 260 -15.12 23.88 0.08
N GLU A 261 -14.94 25.17 0.40
CA GLU A 261 -14.88 26.24 -0.61
C GLU A 261 -13.68 26.10 -1.54
N PHE A 262 -13.92 26.25 -2.85
CA PHE A 262 -12.88 26.17 -3.87
C PHE A 262 -12.09 27.48 -4.03
N TYR A 263 -10.81 27.36 -4.33
CA TYR A 263 -9.94 28.46 -4.73
C TYR A 263 -8.89 27.99 -5.74
N LYS A 264 -8.19 28.92 -6.39
CA LYS A 264 -7.01 28.62 -7.22
C LYS A 264 -5.74 28.92 -6.43
N ASP A 265 -4.82 27.97 -6.37
CA ASP A 265 -3.51 28.18 -5.75
C ASP A 265 -2.55 28.96 -6.66
N THR A 266 -1.35 29.28 -6.16
CA THR A 266 -0.32 30.02 -6.90
C THR A 266 0.21 29.29 -8.14
N SER A 267 -0.02 27.98 -8.24
CA SER A 267 0.33 27.15 -9.41
C SER A 267 -0.81 27.07 -10.43
N GLY A 268 -1.96 27.71 -10.15
CA GLY A 268 -3.15 27.71 -11.01
C GLY A 268 -4.04 26.48 -10.83
N LYS A 269 -3.76 25.60 -9.87
CA LYS A 269 -4.58 24.41 -9.59
C LYS A 269 -5.80 24.76 -8.75
N VAL A 270 -6.93 24.15 -9.06
CA VAL A 270 -8.15 24.24 -8.26
C VAL A 270 -7.98 23.36 -7.02
N ARG A 271 -8.24 23.94 -5.85
CA ARG A 271 -8.09 23.33 -4.52
C ARG A 271 -9.23 23.75 -3.61
N THR A 272 -9.35 23.13 -2.44
CA THR A 272 -10.32 23.53 -1.42
C THR A 272 -9.67 24.11 -0.17
N LYS A 273 -10.30 25.12 0.45
CA LYS A 273 -9.79 25.79 1.65
C LYS A 273 -9.75 24.88 2.88
N THR A 274 -10.70 23.96 2.95
CA THR A 274 -10.82 22.90 3.96
C THR A 274 -10.92 21.55 3.26
N ASN A 275 -10.90 20.45 4.01
CA ASN A 275 -11.02 19.10 3.46
C ASN A 275 -11.97 18.22 4.30
N PHE A 276 -13.16 18.74 4.61
CA PHE A 276 -14.19 18.00 5.32
C PHE A 276 -14.76 16.84 4.49
N ALA A 277 -14.74 16.96 3.15
CA ALA A 277 -15.07 15.89 2.23
C ALA A 277 -14.06 14.73 2.26
N GLY A 278 -12.84 14.97 2.77
CA GLY A 278 -11.80 13.94 2.86
C GLY A 278 -11.30 13.49 1.50
N GLY A 279 -11.11 14.43 0.58
CA GLY A 279 -10.49 14.21 -0.73
C GLY A 279 -11.41 13.61 -1.80
N ILE A 280 -12.68 13.34 -1.49
CA ILE A 280 -13.64 12.71 -2.41
C ILE A 280 -14.96 13.47 -2.39
N LEU A 281 -15.45 13.86 -3.58
CA LEU A 281 -16.74 14.53 -3.78
C LEU A 281 -17.53 13.79 -4.87
N GLY A 282 -18.78 13.45 -4.56
CA GLY A 282 -19.68 12.81 -5.53
C GLY A 282 -19.22 11.43 -6.03
N GLY A 283 -18.37 10.71 -5.30
CA GLY A 283 -17.81 9.45 -5.76
C GLY A 283 -16.38 9.51 -6.31
N ILE A 284 -15.84 10.72 -6.49
CA ILE A 284 -14.65 10.99 -7.31
C ILE A 284 -13.64 11.82 -6.51
N SER A 285 -12.35 11.49 -6.60
CA SER A 285 -11.29 12.26 -5.94
C SER A 285 -11.25 13.71 -6.45
N ASN A 286 -11.08 14.66 -5.54
CA ASN A 286 -11.03 16.09 -5.86
C ASN A 286 -9.59 16.65 -5.94
N GLY A 287 -8.58 15.84 -5.66
CA GLY A 287 -7.15 16.21 -5.69
C GLY A 287 -6.57 16.61 -4.34
N GLU A 288 -7.40 16.76 -3.30
CA GLU A 288 -6.93 16.90 -1.93
C GLU A 288 -6.54 15.54 -1.33
N ASP A 289 -5.88 15.56 -0.18
CA ASP A 289 -5.54 14.34 0.55
C ASP A 289 -6.82 13.54 0.87
N ILE A 290 -6.85 12.25 0.51
CA ILE A 290 -7.99 11.39 0.86
C ILE A 290 -7.77 10.87 2.28
N ILE A 291 -8.72 11.17 3.18
CA ILE A 291 -8.61 10.84 4.60
C ILE A 291 -9.71 9.83 4.95
N VAL A 292 -9.31 8.65 5.41
CA VAL A 292 -10.24 7.61 5.83
C VAL A 292 -9.92 7.12 7.24
N ARG A 293 -10.95 6.72 7.99
CA ARG A 293 -10.81 6.08 9.30
C ARG A 293 -11.55 4.77 9.33
N VAL A 294 -10.98 3.78 10.00
CA VAL A 294 -11.60 2.47 10.21
C VAL A 294 -11.64 2.12 11.70
N ALA A 295 -12.83 1.81 12.19
CA ALA A 295 -13.03 1.38 13.57
C ALA A 295 -12.75 -0.12 13.68
N VAL A 296 -11.87 -0.50 14.60
CA VAL A 296 -11.47 -1.89 14.87
C VAL A 296 -12.00 -2.29 16.24
N LYS A 297 -12.83 -3.34 16.30
CA LYS A 297 -13.37 -3.83 17.57
C LYS A 297 -12.27 -4.46 18.45
N PRO A 298 -12.49 -4.57 19.77
CA PRO A 298 -11.60 -5.33 20.64
C PRO A 298 -11.47 -6.80 20.18
N PRO A 299 -10.25 -7.37 20.18
CA PRO A 299 -10.06 -8.81 19.96
C PRO A 299 -10.89 -9.66 20.93
N SER A 300 -11.65 -10.63 20.41
CA SER A 300 -12.70 -11.29 21.21
C SER A 300 -12.22 -12.51 22.03
N SER A 301 -10.97 -12.94 21.84
CA SER A 301 -10.36 -14.00 22.66
C SER A 301 -9.64 -13.37 23.85
N ILE A 302 -10.25 -13.50 25.03
CA ILE A 302 -9.82 -12.89 26.29
C ILE A 302 -9.78 -13.94 27.41
N LEU A 303 -9.04 -13.67 28.48
CA LEU A 303 -8.88 -14.56 29.64
C LEU A 303 -10.04 -14.46 30.64
N LYS A 304 -10.92 -13.45 30.48
CA LYS A 304 -12.15 -13.35 31.26
C LYS A 304 -13.16 -14.42 30.82
N PRO A 305 -13.83 -15.12 31.75
CA PRO A 305 -14.90 -16.06 31.43
C PRO A 305 -16.03 -15.36 30.66
N GLN A 306 -16.57 -16.03 29.66
CA GLN A 306 -17.71 -15.57 28.88
C GLN A 306 -18.76 -16.67 28.77
N GLU A 307 -20.04 -16.30 28.79
CA GLU A 307 -21.13 -17.22 28.47
C GLU A 307 -21.18 -17.49 26.97
N THR A 308 -21.51 -18.74 26.61
CA THR A 308 -21.71 -19.17 25.24
C THR A 308 -22.60 -20.40 25.18
N VAL A 309 -22.77 -20.96 23.98
CA VAL A 309 -23.38 -22.28 23.75
C VAL A 309 -22.43 -23.19 22.98
N ASP A 310 -22.59 -24.49 23.19
CA ASP A 310 -21.95 -25.51 22.35
C ASP A 310 -22.67 -25.66 21.00
N ILE A 311 -22.13 -26.48 20.11
CA ILE A 311 -22.72 -26.78 18.79
C ILE A 311 -24.12 -27.42 18.87
N LYS A 312 -24.53 -27.94 20.04
CA LYS A 312 -25.86 -28.50 20.29
C LYS A 312 -26.82 -27.47 20.91
N GLY A 313 -26.35 -26.25 21.19
CA GLY A 313 -27.13 -25.18 21.80
C GLY A 313 -27.18 -25.19 23.32
N ASN A 314 -26.42 -26.07 24.00
CA ASN A 314 -26.40 -26.08 25.46
C ASN A 314 -25.55 -24.94 25.99
N LYS A 315 -26.02 -24.29 27.07
CA LYS A 315 -25.24 -23.25 27.77
C LYS A 315 -23.90 -23.79 28.26
N ARG A 316 -22.84 -23.02 28.03
CA ARG A 316 -21.46 -23.29 28.43
C ARG A 316 -20.77 -21.99 28.82
N THR A 317 -19.70 -22.13 29.58
CA THR A 317 -18.77 -21.03 29.85
C THR A 317 -17.48 -21.31 29.10
N ILE A 318 -16.92 -20.28 28.46
CA ILE A 318 -15.65 -20.36 27.77
C ILE A 318 -14.65 -19.37 28.35
N LYS A 319 -13.43 -19.84 28.50
CA LYS A 319 -12.25 -19.05 28.79
C LYS A 319 -11.19 -19.41 27.77
N VAL A 320 -10.75 -18.44 26.97
CA VAL A 320 -9.77 -18.71 25.91
C VAL A 320 -8.39 -18.47 26.46
N GLU A 321 -7.67 -19.56 26.74
CA GLU A 321 -6.30 -19.51 27.21
C GLU A 321 -5.32 -19.35 26.04
N GLY A 322 -4.19 -18.70 26.31
CA GLY A 322 -3.13 -18.50 25.33
C GLY A 322 -2.83 -17.04 25.04
N ARG A 323 -2.01 -16.83 24.00
CA ARG A 323 -1.39 -15.53 23.72
C ARG A 323 -2.18 -14.79 22.63
N HIS A 324 -3.13 -13.97 23.04
CA HIS A 324 -3.94 -13.15 22.14
C HIS A 324 -3.43 -11.72 22.07
N ASP A 325 -3.69 -11.06 20.94
CA ASP A 325 -3.43 -9.62 20.80
C ASP A 325 -4.36 -8.87 21.77
N PRO A 326 -3.85 -7.97 22.63
CA PRO A 326 -4.69 -7.11 23.47
C PRO A 326 -5.26 -5.91 22.69
N CYS A 327 -4.72 -5.60 21.52
CA CYS A 327 -5.23 -4.57 20.60
C CYS A 327 -4.79 -4.90 19.16
N LEU A 328 -5.71 -4.80 18.20
CA LEU A 328 -5.43 -5.15 16.79
C LEU A 328 -4.92 -3.97 15.95
N CYS A 329 -5.16 -2.72 16.36
CA CYS A 329 -4.86 -1.53 15.55
C CYS A 329 -3.44 -1.51 14.97
N PRO A 330 -2.36 -1.79 15.73
CA PRO A 330 -1.00 -1.72 15.19
C PRO A 330 -0.75 -2.71 14.05
N ARG A 331 -1.39 -3.89 14.10
CA ARG A 331 -1.28 -4.93 13.07
C ARG A 331 -2.18 -4.65 11.86
N VAL A 332 -3.27 -3.90 12.07
CA VAL A 332 -4.22 -3.53 11.02
C VAL A 332 -3.68 -2.40 10.14
N VAL A 333 -2.79 -1.53 10.65
CA VAL A 333 -2.14 -0.44 9.88
C VAL A 333 -1.61 -0.88 8.50
N PRO A 334 -0.69 -1.86 8.36
CA PRO A 334 -0.20 -2.28 7.05
C PRO A 334 -1.28 -2.92 6.17
N VAL A 335 -2.30 -3.53 6.76
CA VAL A 335 -3.45 -4.11 6.03
C VAL A 335 -4.33 -3.00 5.45
N VAL A 336 -4.59 -1.93 6.21
CA VAL A 336 -5.34 -0.75 5.76
C VAL A 336 -4.63 -0.09 4.58
N GLU A 337 -3.33 0.18 4.70
CA GLU A 337 -2.55 0.75 3.59
C GLU A 337 -2.59 -0.15 2.35
N SER A 338 -2.51 -1.46 2.54
CA SER A 338 -2.55 -2.43 1.46
C SER A 338 -3.91 -2.44 0.75
N MET A 339 -5.01 -2.50 1.51
CA MET A 339 -6.36 -2.49 0.94
C MET A 339 -6.66 -1.18 0.20
N ILE A 340 -6.17 -0.04 0.72
CA ILE A 340 -6.25 1.24 0.02
C ILE A 340 -5.44 1.19 -1.28
N ALA A 341 -4.21 0.68 -1.24
CA ALA A 341 -3.36 0.59 -2.43
C ALA A 341 -4.01 -0.24 -3.54
N LEU A 342 -4.66 -1.35 -3.19
CA LEU A 342 -5.40 -2.18 -4.14
C LEU A 342 -6.53 -1.41 -4.82
N VAL A 343 -7.34 -0.68 -4.05
CA VAL A 343 -8.47 0.10 -4.60
C VAL A 343 -7.97 1.23 -5.49
N ILE A 344 -6.96 1.99 -5.04
CA ILE A 344 -6.41 3.11 -5.80
C ILE A 344 -5.73 2.62 -7.08
N ALA A 345 -4.98 1.52 -7.03
CA ALA A 345 -4.37 0.93 -8.22
C ALA A 345 -5.43 0.48 -9.23
N ASP A 346 -6.49 -0.18 -8.76
CA ASP A 346 -7.59 -0.63 -9.63
C ASP A 346 -8.30 0.55 -10.30
N HIS A 347 -8.69 1.58 -9.54
CA HIS A 347 -9.32 2.77 -10.09
C HIS A 347 -8.42 3.53 -11.07
N LEU A 348 -7.10 3.56 -10.83
CA LEU A 348 -6.17 4.19 -11.77
C LEU A 348 -6.07 3.43 -13.10
N MET A 349 -6.21 2.10 -13.05
CA MET A 349 -6.27 1.27 -14.24
C MET A 349 -7.60 1.46 -14.97
N ARG A 350 -8.74 1.52 -14.26
CA ARG A 350 -10.05 1.85 -14.83
C ARG A 350 -10.00 3.20 -15.56
N GLN A 351 -9.45 4.22 -14.91
CA GLN A 351 -9.38 5.59 -15.45
C GLN A 351 -8.50 5.68 -16.72
N SER A 352 -7.49 4.81 -16.84
CA SER A 352 -6.63 4.80 -18.03
C SER A 352 -7.37 4.39 -19.31
N LEU A 353 -8.57 3.81 -19.19
CA LEU A 353 -9.43 3.43 -20.32
C LEU A 353 -10.51 4.48 -20.62
N THR A 354 -10.92 5.27 -19.62
CA THR A 354 -11.99 6.27 -19.74
C THR A 354 -11.49 7.67 -20.07
N LYS A 355 -10.21 7.97 -19.81
CA LYS A 355 -9.60 9.10 -20.51
C LYS A 355 -9.81 8.83 -21.98
N HIS A 356 -10.56 9.71 -22.66
CA HIS A 356 -10.29 9.98 -24.06
C HIS A 356 -8.81 10.34 -24.11
N GLN A 357 -7.95 9.33 -24.24
CA GLN A 357 -6.62 9.53 -24.73
C GLN A 357 -6.87 10.03 -26.14
N THR A 358 -7.00 11.36 -26.28
CA THR A 358 -6.72 11.98 -27.56
C THR A 358 -5.37 11.40 -27.98
N ALA A 359 -5.23 10.99 -29.23
CA ALA A 359 -4.00 10.38 -29.73
C ALA A 359 -2.75 11.17 -29.26
N ILE A 360 -2.89 12.49 -29.12
CA ILE A 360 -1.91 13.42 -28.55
C ILE A 360 -1.45 13.07 -27.12
N SER A 361 -2.35 12.77 -26.19
CA SER A 361 -1.96 12.46 -24.79
C SER A 361 -1.18 11.16 -24.67
N ARG A 362 -1.54 10.15 -25.48
CA ARG A 362 -0.77 8.90 -25.57
C ARG A 362 0.60 9.16 -26.20
N LEU A 363 0.66 9.92 -27.29
CA LEU A 363 1.93 10.29 -27.92
C LEU A 363 2.82 11.09 -26.97
N ARG A 364 2.24 11.96 -26.12
CA ARG A 364 2.99 12.68 -25.08
C ARG A 364 3.55 11.77 -24.00
N GLU A 365 2.76 10.79 -23.51
CA GLU A 365 3.28 9.79 -22.57
C GLU A 365 4.39 8.93 -23.22
N GLU A 366 4.28 8.62 -24.52
CA GLU A 366 5.35 7.92 -25.26
C GLU A 366 6.60 8.81 -25.44
N ILE A 367 6.45 10.12 -25.64
CA ILE A 367 7.54 11.10 -25.64
C ILE A 367 8.22 11.16 -24.27
N ASP A 368 7.44 11.24 -23.18
CA ASP A 368 7.98 11.31 -21.82
C ASP A 368 8.88 10.09 -21.50
N VAL A 369 8.50 8.89 -21.97
CA VAL A 369 9.32 7.67 -21.84
C VAL A 369 10.63 7.76 -22.63
N VAL A 370 10.58 8.33 -23.84
CA VAL A 370 11.79 8.54 -24.66
C VAL A 370 12.71 9.58 -23.99
N ASP A 371 12.15 10.64 -23.42
CA ASP A 371 12.90 11.68 -22.71
C ASP A 371 13.60 11.12 -21.46
N ASP A 372 12.92 10.26 -20.69
CA ASP A 372 13.54 9.53 -19.58
C ASP A 372 14.73 8.66 -20.04
N MET A 373 14.61 7.99 -21.20
CA MET A 373 15.70 7.21 -21.78
C MET A 373 16.87 8.11 -22.24
N LEU A 374 16.59 9.28 -22.81
CA LEU A 374 17.62 10.25 -23.20
C LEU A 374 18.40 10.74 -21.99
N LEU A 375 17.74 11.06 -20.88
CA LEU A 375 18.38 11.46 -19.63
C LEU A 375 19.28 10.36 -19.05
N LEU A 376 18.84 9.10 -19.12
CA LEU A 376 19.65 7.96 -18.70
C LEU A 376 20.91 7.80 -19.56
N LEU A 377 20.76 7.86 -20.89
CA LEU A 377 21.87 7.75 -21.83
C LEU A 377 22.87 8.91 -21.68
N LEU A 378 22.39 10.13 -21.45
CA LEU A 378 23.23 11.28 -21.14
C LEU A 378 24.00 11.06 -19.84
N THR A 379 23.34 10.53 -18.81
CA THR A 379 23.99 10.21 -17.53
C THR A 379 25.13 9.21 -17.71
N GLN A 380 24.89 8.10 -18.40
CA GLN A 380 25.90 7.07 -18.73
C GLN A 380 27.06 7.66 -19.54
N ARG A 381 26.75 8.52 -20.53
CA ARG A 381 27.77 9.23 -21.30
C ARG A 381 28.64 10.10 -20.40
N LEU A 382 28.05 10.82 -19.45
CA LEU A 382 28.79 11.71 -18.55
C LEU A 382 29.71 10.94 -17.59
N GLU A 383 29.33 9.73 -17.17
CA GLU A 383 30.22 8.84 -16.41
C GLU A 383 31.47 8.46 -17.21
N LEU A 384 31.30 8.06 -18.47
CA LEU A 384 32.44 7.78 -19.37
C LEU A 384 33.30 9.02 -19.58
N VAL A 385 32.69 10.20 -19.72
CA VAL A 385 33.41 11.47 -19.86
C VAL A 385 34.22 11.80 -18.60
N ARG A 386 33.72 11.49 -17.39
CA ARG A 386 34.52 11.64 -16.15
C ARG A 386 35.74 10.73 -16.15
N GLU A 387 35.61 9.48 -16.58
CA GLU A 387 36.74 8.55 -16.67
C GLU A 387 37.79 9.04 -17.69
N VAL A 388 37.35 9.57 -18.83
CA VAL A 388 38.25 10.24 -19.80
C VAL A 388 38.95 11.45 -19.17
N GLY A 389 38.24 12.26 -18.39
CA GLY A 389 38.80 13.41 -17.67
C GLY A 389 39.91 13.00 -16.69
N LYS A 390 39.64 12.00 -15.85
CA LYS A 390 40.63 11.42 -14.91
C LYS A 390 41.86 10.91 -15.66
N TRP A 391 41.65 10.16 -16.73
CA TRP A 391 42.75 9.63 -17.54
C TRP A 391 43.59 10.73 -18.18
N LYS A 392 42.96 11.77 -18.76
CA LYS A 392 43.67 12.91 -19.37
C LYS A 392 44.50 13.67 -18.33
N LYS A 393 43.96 13.89 -17.14
CA LYS A 393 44.65 14.55 -16.01
C LYS A 393 45.89 13.76 -15.59
N GLN A 394 45.76 12.44 -15.42
CA GLN A 394 46.89 11.55 -15.10
C GLN A 394 47.99 11.58 -16.17
N ASN A 395 47.61 11.72 -17.45
CA ASN A 395 48.53 11.68 -18.59
C ASN A 395 48.91 13.08 -19.13
N LYS A 396 48.62 14.16 -18.39
CA LYS A 396 48.90 15.56 -18.77
C LYS A 396 48.40 15.93 -20.18
N ARG A 397 47.23 15.43 -20.58
CA ARG A 397 46.59 15.70 -21.88
C ARG A 397 45.55 16.83 -21.77
N ASN A 398 45.39 17.60 -22.85
CA ASN A 398 44.41 18.69 -22.90
C ASN A 398 42.96 18.15 -22.98
N ILE A 399 42.03 18.84 -22.31
CA ILE A 399 40.60 18.55 -22.36
C ILE A 399 40.04 18.89 -23.75
N HIS A 400 40.51 19.98 -24.36
CA HIS A 400 40.09 20.40 -25.71
C HIS A 400 40.78 19.56 -26.78
N ASP A 401 39.96 18.91 -27.63
CA ASP A 401 40.42 18.13 -28.77
C ASP A 401 39.55 18.45 -29.98
N LYS A 402 39.90 19.53 -30.68
CA LYS A 402 39.14 20.03 -31.84
C LYS A 402 38.98 18.98 -32.94
N LYS A 403 39.99 18.12 -33.14
CA LYS A 403 39.93 17.07 -34.16
C LYS A 403 38.87 16.03 -33.79
N ARG A 404 38.89 15.55 -32.54
CA ARG A 404 37.88 14.61 -32.05
C ARG A 404 36.48 15.20 -32.04
N GLU A 405 36.34 16.47 -31.67
CA GLU A 405 35.06 17.19 -31.70
C GLU A 405 34.51 17.23 -33.14
N ASN A 406 35.33 17.62 -34.12
CA ASN A 406 34.95 17.60 -35.54
C ASN A 406 34.57 16.19 -36.03
N ASP A 407 35.33 15.17 -35.64
CA ASP A 407 35.04 13.78 -36.01
C ASP A 407 33.70 13.29 -35.43
N ILE A 408 33.36 13.73 -34.20
CA ILE A 408 32.06 13.43 -33.59
C ILE A 408 30.95 14.12 -34.38
N PHE A 409 31.11 15.40 -34.71
CA PHE A 409 30.12 16.12 -35.51
C PHE A 409 29.90 15.46 -36.87
N HIS A 410 30.95 15.16 -37.63
CA HIS A 410 30.82 14.50 -38.92
C HIS A 410 30.10 13.14 -38.82
N LYS A 411 30.46 12.30 -37.84
CA LYS A 411 29.81 11.00 -37.66
C LYS A 411 28.35 11.11 -37.22
N ARG A 412 28.00 12.13 -36.44
CA ARG A 412 26.63 12.33 -35.95
C ARG A 412 25.73 12.97 -36.99
N LEU A 413 26.29 13.81 -37.86
CA LEU A 413 25.59 14.39 -39.00
C LEU A 413 25.21 13.32 -40.04
N ALA A 414 26.13 12.41 -40.37
CA ALA A 414 25.81 11.29 -41.27
C ALA A 414 24.65 10.42 -40.75
N LEU A 415 24.63 10.13 -39.45
CA LEU A 415 23.54 9.36 -38.82
C LEU A 415 22.22 10.15 -38.72
N ALA A 416 22.31 11.48 -38.62
CA ALA A 416 21.14 12.35 -38.58
C ALA A 416 20.42 12.38 -39.93
N GLU A 417 21.18 12.43 -41.02
CA GLU A 417 20.68 12.37 -42.39
C GLU A 417 19.93 11.06 -42.66
N GLU A 418 20.49 9.92 -42.24
CA GLU A 418 19.83 8.60 -42.32
C GLU A 418 18.53 8.52 -41.50
N SER A 419 18.41 9.32 -40.43
CA SER A 419 17.28 9.31 -39.50
C SER A 419 16.26 10.43 -39.77
N GLY A 420 16.48 11.26 -40.80
CA GLY A 420 15.62 12.40 -41.14
C GLY A 420 15.63 13.55 -40.12
N LEU A 421 16.69 13.69 -39.32
CA LEU A 421 16.82 14.74 -38.32
C LEU A 421 17.52 15.97 -38.90
N ASP A 422 17.06 17.17 -38.52
CA ASP A 422 17.63 18.42 -38.97
C ASP A 422 19.10 18.59 -38.53
N GLU A 423 19.97 18.95 -39.48
CA GLU A 423 21.41 19.09 -39.26
C GLU A 423 21.74 20.21 -38.25
N SER A 424 21.01 21.33 -38.30
CA SER A 424 21.24 22.46 -37.40
C SER A 424 20.86 22.12 -35.95
N PHE A 425 19.80 21.33 -35.78
CA PHE A 425 19.38 20.79 -34.49
C PHE A 425 20.45 19.86 -33.90
N ILE A 426 20.95 18.90 -34.68
CA ILE A 426 21.97 17.95 -34.22
C ILE A 426 23.28 18.65 -33.89
N LYS A 427 23.71 19.64 -34.68
CA LYS A 427 24.86 20.50 -34.37
C LYS A 427 24.67 21.20 -33.02
N SER A 428 23.53 21.85 -32.81
CA SER A 428 23.23 22.59 -31.58
C SER A 428 23.22 21.67 -30.36
N MET A 429 22.54 20.52 -30.46
CA MET A 429 22.44 19.55 -29.38
C MET A 429 23.80 18.95 -29.01
N TYR A 430 24.58 18.50 -30.00
CA TYR A 430 25.90 17.91 -29.72
C TYR A 430 26.92 18.94 -29.26
N GLN A 431 26.81 20.20 -29.68
CA GLN A 431 27.62 21.29 -29.15
C GLN A 431 27.39 21.44 -27.64
N LEU A 432 26.12 21.52 -27.21
CA LEU A 432 25.77 21.58 -25.78
C LEU A 432 26.29 20.36 -25.00
N ILE A 433 26.11 19.16 -25.55
CA ILE A 433 26.55 17.90 -24.92
C ILE A 433 28.09 17.84 -24.79
N LEU A 434 28.83 18.34 -25.79
CA LEU A 434 30.29 18.39 -25.77
C LEU A 434 30.79 19.45 -24.78
N ASP A 435 30.19 20.63 -24.78
CA ASP A 435 30.58 21.73 -23.89
C ASP A 435 30.31 21.38 -22.42
N TYR A 436 29.15 20.80 -22.12
CA TYR A 436 28.89 20.28 -20.78
C TYR A 436 29.85 19.15 -20.40
N GLY A 437 30.23 18.30 -21.35
CA GLY A 437 31.24 17.26 -21.14
C GLY A 437 32.64 17.82 -20.81
N LYS A 438 32.99 19.00 -21.31
CA LYS A 438 34.25 19.68 -20.94
C LYS A 438 34.19 20.17 -19.49
N ILE A 439 33.06 20.76 -19.07
CA ILE A 439 32.82 21.17 -17.68
C ILE A 439 32.96 19.98 -16.72
N VAL A 440 32.38 18.83 -17.08
CA VAL A 440 32.48 17.60 -16.28
C VAL A 440 33.90 17.04 -16.21
N GLN A 441 34.70 17.17 -17.28
CA GLN A 441 36.12 16.77 -17.23
C GLN A 441 36.96 17.72 -16.38
N GLN A 442 36.61 19.01 -16.33
CA GLN A 442 37.32 20.01 -15.51
C GLN A 442 37.06 19.82 -14.01
N SER A 443 35.97 19.17 -13.63
CA SER A 443 35.59 18.98 -12.22
C SER A 443 36.20 17.75 -11.54
N VAL A 444 36.96 16.92 -12.26
CA VAL A 444 37.59 15.68 -11.76
C VAL A 444 39.11 15.73 -11.69
#